data_AF-A0A535UG25-F1
#
_entry.id   AF-A0A535UG25-F1
#
_cell.length_a   1.000
_cell.length_b   1.000
_cell.length_c   1.000
_cell.angle_alpha   90.00
_cell.angle_beta   90.00
_cell.angle_gamma   90.00
#
_symmetry.space_group_name_H-M   'P 1'
#
loop_
_entity.id
_entity.type
_entity.pdbx_description
1 polymer ?
#
loop_
_entity_poly.entity_id
_entity_poly.type
_entity_poly.pdbx_seq_one_letter_code
_entity_poly.pdbx_strand_id
1 'polypeptide(L)' 'MPDTAPCPRCQSPRLTVVYYDSDGRPLGGHVQCSECGSRHSTQLVPLRDSEKQRELLERKAS' A
#
# COMPACT_ATOMS: atom_id res chain seq x y z
N MET A 1 -6.90 10.39 6.58
CA MET A 1 -5.45 10.70 6.61
C MET A 1 -4.74 9.39 6.93
N PRO A 2 -3.76 8.92 6.13
CA PRO A 2 -3.02 7.71 6.48
C PRO A 2 -2.29 7.92 7.82
N ASP A 3 -2.47 6.97 8.74
CA ASP A 3 -1.87 7.01 10.07
C ASP A 3 -0.34 7.02 9.93
N THR A 4 0.28 8.16 10.28
CA THR A 4 1.72 8.41 10.10
C THR A 4 2.53 7.99 11.32
N ALA A 5 1.98 7.10 12.16
CA ALA A 5 2.65 6.68 13.37
C ALA A 5 4.02 6.04 13.05
N PRO A 6 5.07 6.37 13.84
CA PRO A 6 6.38 5.76 13.68
C PRO A 6 6.32 4.25 13.83
N CYS A 7 7.35 3.54 13.36
CA CYS A 7 7.42 2.07 13.51
C CYS A 7 7.21 1.69 14.99
N PRO A 8 6.30 0.75 15.33
CA PRO A 8 6.03 0.44 16.74
C PRO A 8 7.19 -0.36 17.36
N ARG A 9 8.19 -0.73 16.54
CA ARG A 9 9.31 -1.57 16.92
C ARG A 9 10.62 -0.80 17.06
N CYS A 10 10.98 0.00 16.05
CA CYS A 10 12.22 0.77 16.04
C CYS A 10 12.01 2.28 16.15
N GLN A 11 10.76 2.76 16.22
CA GLN A 11 10.40 4.18 16.26
C GLN A 11 10.86 5.03 15.06
N SER A 12 11.51 4.41 14.07
CA SER A 12 11.92 5.10 12.85
C SER A 12 10.71 5.57 12.04
N PRO A 13 10.89 6.65 11.24
CA PRO A 13 9.90 7.08 10.27
C PRO A 13 9.51 5.95 9.32
N ARG A 14 8.24 5.91 8.93
CA ARG A 14 7.76 4.95 7.93
C ARG A 14 7.61 5.63 6.57
N LEU A 15 7.92 4.89 5.52
CA LEU A 15 7.71 5.29 4.14
C LEU A 15 6.31 4.89 3.70
N THR A 16 5.59 5.83 3.09
CA THR A 16 4.30 5.55 2.47
C THR A 16 4.48 5.40 0.96
N VAL A 17 4.06 4.27 0.43
CA VAL A 17 4.09 3.94 -1.00
C VAL A 17 2.65 3.94 -1.51
N VAL A 18 2.38 4.73 -2.55
CA VAL A 18 1.06 4.82 -3.20
C VAL A 18 1.19 4.31 -4.63
N TYR A 19 0.28 3.43 -5.02
CA TYR A 19 0.18 2.88 -6.37
C TYR A 19 -0.87 3.64 -7.16
N TYR A 20 -0.58 3.89 -8.43
CA TYR A 20 -1.47 4.57 -9.36
C TYR A 20 -1.71 3.69 -10.59
N ASP A 21 -2.90 3.79 -11.20
CA ASP A 21 -3.16 3.20 -12.51
C ASP A 21 -2.51 4.03 -13.64
N SER A 22 -2.63 3.54 -14.87
CA SER A 22 -2.13 4.21 -16.08
C SER A 22 -2.71 5.61 -16.29
N ASP A 23 -3.90 5.85 -15.74
CA ASP A 23 -4.64 7.12 -15.82
C ASP A 23 -4.30 8.05 -14.63
N GLY A 24 -3.33 7.65 -13.79
CA GLY A 24 -2.89 8.42 -12.63
C GLY A 24 -3.86 8.40 -11.46
N ARG A 25 -4.82 7.47 -11.41
CA ARG A 25 -5.76 7.33 -10.29
C ARG A 25 -5.15 6.43 -9.20
N PRO A 26 -5.28 6.79 -7.91
CA PRO A 26 -4.72 6.00 -6.82
C PRO A 26 -5.44 4.65 -6.71
N LEU A 27 -4.69 3.55 -6.85
CA LEU A 27 -5.16 2.17 -6.70
C LEU A 27 -5.12 1.69 -5.24
N GLY A 28 -4.24 2.28 -4.44
CA GLY A 28 -4.02 1.87 -3.05
C GLY A 28 -2.57 2.15 -2.64
N GLY A 29 -2.12 1.55 -1.56
CA GLY A 29 -0.74 1.74 -1.12
C GLY A 29 -0.34 0.80 0.00
N HIS A 30 0.86 0.99 0.52
CA HIS A 30 1.29 0.40 1.77
C HIS A 30 2.26 1.33 2.50
N VAL A 31 2.37 1.13 3.80
CA VAL A 31 3.36 1.80 4.64
C VAL A 31 4.41 0.78 5.03
N GLN A 32 5.69 1.07 4.85
CA GLN A 32 6.80 0.21 5.25
C GLN A 32 7.79 0.96 6.15
N CYS A 33 8.44 0.25 7.07
CA CYS A 33 9.55 0.81 7.83
C CYS A 33 10.84 0.75 7.01
N SER A 34 11.62 1.83 6.93
CA SER A 34 12.91 1.84 6.22
C SER A 34 13.94 0.94 6.92
N GLU A 35 13.94 0.92 8.25
CA GLU A 35 14.97 0.24 9.05
C GLU A 35 14.63 -1.23 9.34
N CYS A 36 13.36 -1.53 9.63
CA CYS A 36 12.92 -2.92 9.87
C CYS A 36 12.66 -3.71 8.58
N GLY A 37 12.67 -3.02 7.44
CA GLY A 37 12.36 -3.57 6.13
C GLY A 37 10.88 -3.97 5.93
N SER A 38 10.64 -4.65 4.81
CA SER A 38 9.31 -4.97 4.28
C SER A 38 8.52 -6.02 5.09
N ARG A 39 9.13 -6.66 6.10
CA ARG A 39 8.41 -7.60 6.99
C ARG A 39 7.30 -6.94 7.81
N HIS A 40 7.33 -5.61 7.94
CA HIS A 40 6.33 -4.82 8.66
C HIS A 40 5.61 -3.82 7.74
N SER A 41 5.34 -4.22 6.49
CA SER A 41 4.49 -3.43 5.61
C SER A 41 3.02 -3.58 5.98
N THR A 42 2.34 -2.48 6.29
CA THR A 42 0.87 -2.46 6.45
C THR A 42 0.25 -1.93 5.18
N GLN A 43 -0.63 -2.71 4.56
CA GLN A 43 -1.35 -2.28 3.37
C GLN A 43 -2.30 -1.14 3.74
N LEU A 44 -2.20 -0.03 3.00
CA LEU A 44 -3.22 1.00 3.01
C LEU A 44 -4.34 0.49 2.12
N VAL A 45 -5.41 0.03 2.76
CA VAL A 45 -6.61 -0.58 2.15
C VAL A 45 -7.04 0.20 0.90
N PRO A 46 -7.50 -0.47 -0.18
CA PRO A 46 -7.84 0.21 -1.43
C PRO A 46 -8.94 1.24 -1.23
N LEU A 47 -8.82 2.37 -1.91
CA LEU A 47 -9.91 3.31 -2.11
C LEU A 47 -10.98 2.63 -2.98
N ARG A 48 -11.98 2.02 -2.33
CA ARG A 48 -13.34 1.83 -2.84
C ARG A 48 -13.48 1.26 -4.27
N ASP A 49 -12.86 0.14 -4.61
CA ASP A 49 -13.27 -0.55 -5.85
C ASP A 49 -12.83 -2.01 -5.85
N SER A 50 -13.62 -2.85 -5.17
CA SER A 50 -13.45 -4.31 -5.20
C SER A 50 -13.47 -4.87 -6.63
N GLU A 51 -14.05 -4.13 -7.58
CA GLU A 51 -14.13 -4.52 -9.00
C GLU A 51 -12.78 -4.37 -9.71
N LYS A 52 -12.05 -3.25 -9.52
CA LYS A 52 -10.70 -3.09 -10.07
C LYS A 52 -9.70 -4.11 -9.51
N GLN A 53 -9.81 -4.45 -8.23
CA GLN A 53 -8.98 -5.51 -7.65
C GLN A 53 -9.27 -6.86 -8.30
N ARG A 54 -10.55 -7.17 -8.58
CA ARG A 54 -10.95 -8.42 -9.24
C ARG A 54 -10.44 -8.48 -10.69
N GLU A 55 -10.59 -7.41 -11.45
CA GLU A 55 -10.09 -7.31 -12.83
C GLU A 55 -8.57 -7.50 -12.91
N LEU A 56 -7.81 -6.90 -11.99
CA LEU A 56 -6.35 -7.06 -11.93
C LEU A 56 -5.92 -8.48 -11.54
N LEU A 57 -6.68 -9.17 -10.69
CA LEU A 57 -6.44 -10.56 -10.34
C LEU A 57 -6.76 -11.51 -11.51
N GLU A 58 -7.85 -11.28 -12.24
CA GLU A 58 -8.23 -12.06 -13.42
C GLU A 58 -7.19 -11.94 -14.55
N ARG A 59 -6.62 -10.74 -14.77
CA ARG A 59 -5.57 -10.51 -15.76
C ARG A 59 -4.23 -11.18 -15.48
N LYS A 60 -3.93 -11.52 -14.23
CA LYS A 60 -2.70 -12.23 -13.83
C LYS A 60 -2.81 -13.75 -13.96
N ALA A 61 -4.03 -14.27 -14.10
CA ALA A 61 -4.32 -15.69 -14.21
C ALA A 61 -4.42 -16.19 -15.67
N SER A 62 -4.40 -15.27 -16.64
CA SER A 62 -4.12 -15.57 -18.06
C SER A 62 -2.64 -15.39 -18.37
#